data_AF-A0A5E4AN16-F1
#
_entry.id   AF-A0A5E4AN16-F1
#
_cell.length_a   1.000
_cell.length_b   1.000
_cell.length_c   1.000
_cell.angle_alpha   90.00
_cell.angle_beta   90.00
_cell.angle_gamma   90.00
#
_symmetry.space_group_name_H-M   'P 1'
#
loop_
_entity.id
_entity.type
_entity.pdbx_description
1 polymer ?
#
loop_
_entity_poly.entity_id
_entity_poly.type
_entity_poly.pdbx_seq_one_letter_code
_entity_poly.pdbx_strand_id
1 'polypeptide(L)'
;MELSGEYVGPDGEQQRLRVLCDGTGDADSLQNLLSGVTQMKELVSDFFGPLVQQEAQGRVAPDDTLDATGGRGGDPGTSAGAAL
;
A
#
# COMPACT_ATOMS: atom_id res chain seq x y z
N MET A 1 14.70 24.10 -16.80
CA MET A 1 14.30 22.81 -17.47
C MET A 1 13.40 22.07 -16.49
N GLU A 2 12.47 21.21 -16.89
CA GLU A 2 11.60 20.48 -15.93
C GLU A 2 11.73 18.96 -16.10
N LEU A 3 11.88 18.24 -14.98
CA LEU A 3 11.64 16.81 -14.90
C LEU A 3 10.24 16.57 -14.37
N SER A 4 9.47 15.72 -15.05
CA SER A 4 8.12 15.35 -14.64
C SER A 4 7.97 13.83 -14.63
N GLY A 5 7.30 13.31 -13.60
CA GLY A 5 6.82 11.94 -13.51
C GLY A 5 5.32 11.92 -13.26
N GLU A 6 4.64 10.90 -13.74
CA GLU A 6 3.21 10.68 -13.50
C GLU A 6 3.02 9.27 -12.95
N TYR A 7 2.29 9.19 -11.84
CA TYR A 7 1.85 7.95 -11.24
C TYR A 7 0.33 7.85 -11.38
N VAL A 8 -0.15 6.70 -11.83
CA VAL A 8 -1.58 6.37 -11.86
C VAL A 8 -1.81 5.27 -10.85
N GLY A 9 -2.53 5.60 -9.78
CA GLY A 9 -2.83 4.67 -8.70
C GLY A 9 -3.84 3.59 -9.10
N PRO A 10 -4.03 2.55 -8.27
CA PRO A 10 -5.04 1.51 -8.49
C PRO A 10 -6.47 2.07 -8.64
N ASP A 11 -6.76 3.19 -7.97
CA ASP A 11 -8.04 3.89 -8.01
C ASP A 11 -8.20 4.76 -9.27
N GLY A 12 -7.20 4.79 -10.15
CA GLY A 12 -7.16 5.63 -11.34
C GLY A 12 -6.78 7.08 -11.08
N GLU A 13 -6.51 7.46 -9.82
CA GLU A 13 -6.04 8.79 -9.48
C GLU A 13 -4.64 9.06 -10.05
N GLN A 14 -4.51 10.18 -10.76
CA GLN A 14 -3.25 10.62 -11.34
C GLN A 14 -2.54 11.59 -10.39
N GLN A 15 -1.30 11.27 -10.06
CA GLN A 15 -0.45 12.10 -9.21
C GLN A 15 0.80 12.49 -10.01
N ARG A 16 1.06 13.80 -10.12
CA ARG A 16 2.17 14.33 -10.91
C ARG A 16 3.28 14.85 -10.03
N LEU A 17 4.46 14.28 -10.21
CA LEU A 17 5.70 14.70 -9.57
C LEU A 17 6.45 15.63 -10.52
N ARG A 18 6.95 16.76 -10.02
CA ARG A 18 7.67 17.74 -10.83
C ARG A 18 8.88 18.27 -10.07
N VAL A 19 9.97 18.44 -10.79
CA VAL A 19 11.19 19.09 -10.31
C VAL A 19 11.66 20.07 -11.37
N LEU A 20 11.71 21.33 -10.99
CA LEU A 20 12.38 22.36 -11.79
C LEU A 20 13.89 22.16 -11.65
N CYS A 21 14.55 21.89 -12.78
CA CYS A 21 15.99 21.73 -12.89
C CYS A 21 16.60 23.10 -13.20
N ASP A 22 16.36 24.05 -12.29
CA ASP A 22 16.78 25.43 -12.41
C ASP A 22 17.88 25.67 -11.37
N GLY A 23 19.04 26.11 -11.82
CA GLY A 23 20.15 26.46 -10.94
C GLY A 23 20.08 27.92 -10.50
N THR A 24 20.55 28.21 -9.29
CA THR A 24 20.83 29.59 -8.87
C THR A 24 22.20 30.00 -9.43
N GLY A 25 22.26 30.47 -10.67
CA GLY A 25 23.48 31.02 -11.27
C GLY A 25 23.86 30.41 -12.62
N ASP A 26 25.16 30.45 -12.94
CA ASP A 26 25.76 30.05 -14.23
C ASP A 26 26.08 28.54 -14.32
N ALA A 27 25.38 27.71 -13.54
CA ALA A 27 25.59 26.28 -13.59
C ALA A 27 25.14 25.73 -14.95
N ASP A 28 26.01 24.97 -15.62
CA ASP A 28 25.70 24.35 -16.90
C ASP A 28 24.44 23.48 -16.80
N SER A 29 23.66 23.46 -17.89
CA SER A 29 22.37 22.74 -17.99
C SER A 29 22.45 21.28 -17.51
N LEU A 30 23.59 20.60 -17.72
CA LEU A 30 23.78 19.23 -17.27
C LEU A 30 23.89 19.13 -15.73
N GLN A 31 24.55 20.07 -15.07
CA GLN A 31 24.65 20.06 -13.60
C GLN A 31 23.28 20.31 -12.96
N ASN A 32 22.52 21.26 -13.52
CA ASN A 32 21.15 21.52 -13.07
C ASN A 32 20.25 20.30 -13.26
N LEU A 33 20.42 19.57 -14.36
CA LEU A 33 19.72 18.30 -14.59
C LEU A 33 20.12 17.23 -13.58
N LEU A 34 21.41 17.03 -13.30
CA LEU A 34 21.87 16.03 -12.32
C LEU A 34 21.36 16.33 -10.90
N SER A 35 21.35 17.61 -10.52
CA SER A 35 20.71 18.06 -9.27
C SER A 35 19.21 17.76 -9.27
N GLY A 36 18.51 18.07 -10.36
CA GLY A 36 17.09 17.77 -10.52
C GLY A 36 16.77 16.27 -10.47
N VAL A 37 17.61 15.41 -11.04
CA VAL A 37 17.45 13.94 -10.96
C VAL A 37 17.59 13.46 -9.52
N THR A 38 18.52 14.02 -8.76
CA THR A 38 18.71 13.69 -7.34
C THR A 38 17.47 14.07 -6.53
N GLN A 39 16.94 15.27 -6.73
CA GLN A 39 15.70 15.74 -6.09
C GLN A 39 14.49 14.89 -6.50
N MET A 40 14.37 14.52 -7.78
CA MET A 40 13.27 13.67 -8.24
C MET A 40 13.32 12.28 -7.59
N LYS A 41 14.52 11.72 -7.40
CA LYS A 41 14.69 10.43 -6.71
C LYS A 41 14.17 10.49 -5.26
N GLU A 42 14.47 11.56 -4.54
CA GLU A 42 13.98 11.78 -3.18
C GLU A 42 12.46 11.95 -3.18
N LEU A 43 11.92 12.79 -4.07
CA LEU A 43 10.48 13.00 -4.22
C LEU A 43 9.72 11.70 -4.51
N VAL A 44 10.25 10.85 -5.39
CA VAL A 44 9.68 9.52 -5.68
C VAL A 44 9.75 8.62 -4.44
N SER A 45 10.86 8.64 -3.70
CA SER A 45 11.02 7.83 -2.49
C SER A 45 10.02 8.25 -1.40
N ASP A 46 9.83 9.55 -1.21
CA ASP A 46 8.87 10.10 -0.25
C ASP A 46 7.42 9.82 -0.68
N PHE A 47 7.14 9.88 -1.98
CA PHE A 47 5.81 9.58 -2.52
C PHE A 47 5.42 8.12 -2.30
N PHE A 48 6.32 7.17 -2.57
CA PHE A 48 6.03 5.73 -2.43
C PHE A 48 6.27 5.18 -1.02
N GLY A 49 7.04 5.87 -0.17
CA GLY A 49 7.34 5.42 1.19
C GLY A 49 6.08 5.06 2.00
N PRO A 50 5.03 5.90 2.03
CA PRO A 50 3.75 5.59 2.67
C PRO A 50 2.92 4.50 1.96
N LEU A 51 3.00 4.42 0.63
CA LEU A 51 2.25 3.43 -0.17
C LEU A 51 2.78 2.02 0.07
N VAL A 52 4.10 1.85 0.05
CA VAL A 52 4.77 0.56 0.30
C VAL A 52 4.52 0.07 1.73
N GLN A 53 4.44 0.98 2.71
CA GLN A 53 4.09 0.62 4.08
C GLN A 53 2.63 0.16 4.21
N GLN A 54 1.70 0.82 3.52
CA GLN A 54 0.30 0.40 3.48
C GLN A 54 0.12 -0.96 2.79
N GLU A 55 0.85 -1.23 1.72
CA GLU A 55 0.84 -2.53 1.04
C GLU A 55 1.42 -3.65 1.92
N ALA A 56 2.49 -3.35 2.67
CA ALA A 56 3.07 -4.29 3.63
C ALA A 56 2.13 -4.60 4.80
N GLN A 57 1.36 -3.60 5.26
CA GLN A 57 0.40 -3.74 6.37
C GLN A 57 -0.96 -4.32 5.92
N GLY A 58 -1.42 -3.98 4.72
CA GLY A 58 -2.68 -4.45 4.12
C GLY A 58 -2.69 -5.94 3.76
N ARG A 59 -1.53 -6.61 3.86
CA ARG A 59 -1.43 -8.08 3.77
C ARG A 59 -1.86 -8.78 5.07
N VAL A 60 -2.08 -8.04 6.16
CA VAL A 60 -2.80 -8.53 7.34
C VAL A 60 -4.28 -8.19 7.15
N ALA A 61 -4.95 -8.91 6.25
CA ALA A 61 -6.40 -8.99 6.34
C ALA A 61 -6.75 -9.64 7.68
N PRO A 62 -7.76 -9.16 8.43
CA PRO A 62 -8.35 -9.97 9.48
C PRO A 62 -8.83 -11.24 8.80
N ASP A 63 -8.37 -12.39 9.30
CA ASP A 63 -8.83 -13.71 8.91
C ASP A 63 -10.36 -13.75 9.00
N ASP A 64 -11.04 -13.59 7.87
CA ASP A 64 -12.44 -13.99 7.68
C ASP A 64 -12.45 -15.53 7.76
N THR A 65 -12.26 -16.11 8.95
CA THR A 65 -12.72 -17.47 9.23
C THR A 65 -14.18 -17.41 9.66
N LEU A 66 -15.00 -17.28 8.62
CA LEU A 66 -16.08 -18.23 8.31
C LEU A 66 -16.73 -18.91 9.52
N ASP A 67 -17.85 -18.31 9.91
CA ASP A 67 -19.05 -18.95 10.42
C ASP A 67 -19.04 -20.50 10.39
N ALA A 68 -18.76 -21.13 11.53
CA ALA A 68 -18.99 -22.56 11.73
C ALA A 68 -20.47 -22.79 12.04
N THR A 69 -21.36 -22.55 11.07
CA THR A 69 -22.74 -23.04 11.12
C THR A 69 -22.91 -24.19 10.13
N GLY A 70 -23.00 -25.42 10.65
CA GLY A 70 -23.44 -26.56 9.85
C GLY A 70 -23.10 -27.91 10.46
N GLY A 71 -24.11 -28.62 10.98
CA GLY A 71 -23.94 -30.05 11.29
C GLY A 71 -24.93 -30.68 12.27
N ARG A 72 -26.19 -30.80 11.85
CA ARG A 72 -27.27 -31.56 12.48
C ARG A 72 -26.95 -33.06 12.63
N GLY A 73 -27.25 -33.64 13.79
CA GLY A 73 -27.64 -35.06 13.92
C GLY A 73 -26.76 -35.92 14.82
N GLY A 74 -27.20 -36.12 16.07
CA GLY A 74 -26.61 -37.08 17.00
C GLY A 74 -27.57 -37.39 18.15
N ASP A 75 -28.66 -38.11 17.84
CA ASP A 75 -29.42 -38.87 18.83
C ASP A 75 -28.76 -40.26 18.93
N PRO A 76 -28.41 -40.70 20.15
CA PRO A 76 -29.05 -41.94 20.60
C PRO A 76 -29.40 -41.88 22.09
N GLY A 77 -30.70 -41.96 22.36
CA GLY A 77 -31.28 -43.12 23.04
C GLY A 77 -30.91 -43.40 24.51
N THR A 78 -31.98 -43.45 25.31
CA THR A 78 -32.22 -44.40 26.42
C THR A 78 -31.96 -43.93 27.86
N SER A 79 -33.11 -43.56 28.45
CA SER A 79 -33.67 -43.90 29.78
C SER A 79 -33.04 -43.34 31.06
N ALA A 80 -33.89 -42.56 31.72
CA ALA A 80 -33.86 -42.21 33.13
C ALA A 80 -34.00 -43.42 34.09
N GLY A 81 -33.47 -43.23 35.31
CA GLY A 81 -33.71 -44.05 36.52
C GLY A 81 -32.61 -43.75 37.55
N ALA A 82 -32.78 -42.78 38.45
CA ALA A 82 -33.46 -42.85 39.75
C ALA A 82 -32.69 -43.61 40.86
N ALA A 83 -32.30 -42.85 41.89
CA ALA A 83 -32.20 -43.18 43.32
C ALA A 83 -31.40 -44.43 43.78
N LEU A 84 -30.26 -44.22 44.46
CA LEU A 84 -30.10 -44.10 45.92
C LEU A 84 -28.62 -43.83 46.25
#